data_AF-A0A7C8IKG6-F1
#
_entry.id   AF-A0A7C8IKG6-F1
#
_cell.length_a   1.000
_cell.length_b   1.000
_cell.length_c   1.000
_cell.angle_alpha   90.00
_cell.angle_beta   90.00
_cell.angle_gamma   90.00
#
_symmetry.space_group_name_H-M   'P 1'
#
loop_
_entity.id
_entity.type
_entity.pdbx_description
1 polymer ?
#
loop_
_entity_poly.entity_id
_entity_poly.type
_entity_poly.pdbx_seq_one_letter_code
_entity_poly.pdbx_strand_id
1 'polypeptide(L)' 'MAMRITLPPAFPLANAYIEGINRVAVNEQKWQSWLRTSLGAITIFNGSLIDALNTFKRNVVRDCGQRAWN' A
#
# COMPACT_ATOMS: atom_id res chain seq x y z
N MET A 1 9.19 -6.80 1.96
CA MET A 1 8.58 -5.68 1.23
C MET A 1 8.18 -4.64 2.25
N ALA A 2 8.49 -3.37 2.01
CA ALA A 2 8.25 -2.30 2.99
C ALA A 2 7.55 -1.11 2.35
N MET A 3 6.44 -0.69 2.96
CA MET A 3 5.68 0.50 2.64
C MET A 3 5.72 1.42 3.87
N ARG A 4 5.85 2.73 3.66
CA ARG A 4 5.73 3.76 4.67
C ARG A 4 4.44 4.53 4.46
N ILE A 5 3.75 4.80 5.56
CA ILE A 5 2.62 5.72 5.59
C ILE A 5 3.04 6.89 6.46
N THR A 6 3.00 8.11 5.90
CA THR A 6 3.32 9.35 6.60
C THR A 6 2.04 10.12 6.84
N LEU A 7 1.79 10.49 8.11
CA LEU A 7 0.62 11.25 8.50
C LEU A 7 0.97 12.73 8.61
N PRO A 8 0.25 13.64 7.92
CA PRO A 8 0.43 15.07 8.14
C PRO A 8 -0.14 15.50 9.50
N PRO A 9 0.34 16.62 10.07
CA PRO A 9 -0.21 17.18 11.32
C PRO A 9 -1.71 17.49 11.26
N ALA A 10 -2.24 17.75 10.06
CA ALA A 10 -3.66 18.03 9.81
C ALA A 10 -4.49 16.76 9.54
N PHE A 11 -3.97 15.55 9.74
CA PHE A 11 -4.74 14.32 9.60
C PHE A 11 -5.87 14.26 10.66
N PRO A 12 -7.12 13.89 10.32
CA PRO A 12 -7.59 13.33 9.04
C PRO A 12 -8.13 14.35 8.02
N LEU A 13 -8.07 15.66 8.29
CA LEU A 13 -8.51 16.70 7.34
C LEU A 13 -7.60 16.75 6.10
N ALA A 14 -6.32 16.44 6.27
CA ALA A 14 -5.37 16.22 5.19
C ALA A 14 -5.09 14.72 5.00
N ASN A 15 -4.98 14.30 3.74
CA ASN A 15 -4.74 12.89 3.39
C ASN A 15 -3.36 12.41 3.84
N ALA A 16 -3.29 11.14 4.25
CA ALA A 16 -2.02 10.47 4.51
C ALA A 16 -1.27 10.18 3.21
N TYR A 17 0.07 10.21 3.29
CA TYR A 17 0.95 9.92 2.15
C TYR A 17 1.48 8.50 2.25
N ILE A 18 1.60 7.82 1.11
CA ILE A 18 2.17 6.48 1.02
C ILE A 18 3.43 6.51 0.17
N GLU A 19 4.50 5.92 0.69
CA GLU A 19 5.79 5.80 0.02
C GLU A 19 6.27 4.35 0.04
N GLY A 20 6.89 3.92 -1.06
CA GLY A 20 7.53 2.60 -1.12
C GLY A 20 8.97 2.67 -0.61
N ILE A 21 9.30 1.93 0.46
CA ILE A 21 10.68 1.85 0.96
C ILE A 21 11.46 0.74 0.25
N ASN A 22 10.87 -0.46 0.11
CA ASN A 22 11.58 -1.60 -0.46
C ASN A 22 10.64 -2.53 -1.23
N ARG A 23 10.88 -2.66 -2.54
CA ARG A 23 10.24 -3.64 -3.42
C ARG A 23 11.12 -4.87 -3.55
N VAL A 24 10.55 -6.04 -3.28
CA VAL A 24 11.24 -7.34 -3.45
C VAL A 24 10.39 -8.18 -4.38
N ALA A 25 11.02 -8.86 -5.34
CA ALA A 25 10.39 -9.86 -6.21
C ALA A 25 9.18 -9.38 -7.06
N VAL A 26 9.00 -8.08 -7.32
CA VAL A 26 7.96 -7.54 -8.22
C VAL A 26 8.48 -6.41 -9.12
N ASN A 27 7.87 -6.27 -10.31
CA ASN A 27 8.20 -5.18 -11.23
C ASN A 27 7.71 -3.83 -10.68
N GLU A 28 8.29 -2.73 -11.18
CA GLU A 28 7.95 -1.38 -10.72
C GLU A 28 6.48 -1.05 -10.98
N GLN A 29 5.93 -1.44 -12.14
CA GLN A 29 4.54 -1.15 -12.50
C GLN A 29 3.53 -1.76 -11.53
N LYS A 30 3.76 -3.01 -11.09
CA LYS A 30 2.89 -3.71 -10.13
C LYS A 30 3.07 -3.14 -8.73
N TRP A 31 4.30 -2.82 -8.34
CA TRP A 31 4.59 -2.12 -7.08
C TRP A 31 3.85 -0.78 -7.00
N GLN A 32 3.94 0.05 -8.03
CA GLN A 32 3.21 1.31 -8.14
C GLN A 32 1.69 1.12 -8.11
N SER A 33 1.19 0.05 -8.72
CA SER A 33 -0.23 -0.32 -8.64
C SER A 33 -0.69 -0.59 -7.20
N TRP A 34 0.12 -1.30 -6.40
CA TRP A 34 -0.17 -1.58 -5.00
C TRP A 34 -0.17 -0.33 -4.13
N LEU A 35 0.79 0.57 -4.34
CA LEU A 35 0.84 1.85 -3.61
C LEU A 35 -0.41 2.68 -3.91
N ARG A 36 -0.80 2.78 -5.19
CA ARG A 36 -2.02 3.50 -5.60
C ARG A 36 -3.30 2.90 -5.03
N THR A 37 -3.46 1.57 -5.08
CA THR A 37 -4.64 0.91 -4.51
C THR A 37 -4.71 1.07 -2.99
N SER A 38 -3.56 1.05 -2.31
CA SER A 38 -3.51 1.28 -0.85
C SER A 38 -3.86 2.73 -0.51
N LEU A 39 -3.41 3.71 -1.30
CA LEU A 39 -3.77 5.12 -1.13
C LEU A 39 -5.26 5.36 -1.43
N GLY A 40 -5.81 4.67 -2.44
CA GLY A 40 -7.24 4.68 -2.74
C GLY A 40 -8.07 4.19 -1.55
N ALA A 41 -7.62 3.14 -0.85
CA ALA A 41 -8.29 2.68 0.38
C ALA A 41 -8.31 3.77 1.47
N ILE A 42 -7.20 4.48 1.70
CA ILE A 42 -7.18 5.62 2.65
C ILE A 42 -8.21 6.68 2.25
N THR A 43 -8.26 7.02 0.96
CA THR A 43 -9.08 8.14 0.47
C THR A 43 -10.58 7.81 0.50
N ILE A 44 -10.96 6.57 0.16
CA ILE A 44 -12.36 6.14 0.05
C ILE A 44 -12.97 5.84 1.44
N PHE A 45 -12.15 5.35 2.38
CA PHE A 45 -12.62 4.94 3.71
C PHE A 45 -12.28 5.98 4.79
N ASN A 46 -12.46 7.29 4.50
CA ASN A 46 -12.29 8.39 5.45
C ASN A 46 -10.96 8.37 6.24
N GLY A 47 -9.85 8.03 5.58
CA GLY A 47 -8.55 7.96 6.22
C GLY A 47 -8.27 6.64 6.95
N SER A 48 -9.04 5.57 6.72
CA SER A 48 -8.80 4.26 7.33
C SER A 48 -7.45 3.66 6.94
N LEU A 49 -6.47 3.80 7.85
CA LEU A 49 -5.13 3.23 7.69
C LEU A 49 -5.16 1.70 7.72
N ILE A 50 -6.12 1.12 8.44
CA ILE A 50 -6.29 -0.33 8.58
C ILE A 50 -6.66 -0.94 7.22
N ASP A 51 -7.56 -0.31 6.48
CA ASP A 51 -7.96 -0.79 5.15
C ASP A 51 -6.82 -0.70 4.13
N ALA A 52 -6.00 0.34 4.23
CA ALA A 52 -4.80 0.49 3.42
C ALA A 52 -3.77 -0.61 3.71
N LEU A 53 -3.49 -0.88 4.99
CA LEU A 53 -2.57 -1.94 5.41
C LEU A 53 -3.10 -3.33 5.00
N ASN A 54 -4.40 -3.59 5.16
CA ASN A 54 -5.03 -4.84 4.73
C ASN A 54 -4.97 -5.01 3.21
N THR A 55 -5.17 -3.93 2.45
CA THR A 55 -5.05 -3.94 0.99
C THR A 55 -3.61 -4.23 0.55
N PHE A 56 -2.63 -3.59 1.16
CA PHE A 56 -1.22 -3.86 0.91
C PHE A 56 -0.84 -5.32 1.23
N LYS A 57 -1.24 -5.82 2.40
CA LYS A 57 -1.00 -7.21 2.82
C LYS A 57 -1.57 -8.21 1.80
N ARG A 58 -2.82 -8.00 1.36
CA ARG A 58 -3.47 -8.87 0.36
C ARG A 58 -2.70 -8.89 -0.96
N ASN A 59 -2.24 -7.72 -1.43
CA ASN A 59 -1.44 -7.61 -2.64
C ASN A 59 -0.12 -8.38 -2.52
N VAL A 60 0.61 -8.20 -1.42
CA VAL A 60 1.88 -8.89 -1.15
C VAL A 60 1.69 -10.40 -1.11
N VAL A 61 0.72 -10.89 -0.34
CA VAL A 61 0.46 -12.34 -0.18
C VAL A 61 0.05 -12.96 -1.50
N ARG A 62 -0.90 -12.34 -2.21
CA ARG A 62 -1.40 -12.83 -3.51
C ARG A 62 -0.26 -12.94 -4.51
N ASP A 63 0.48 -11.85 -4.68
CA ASP A 63 1.39 -11.73 -5.83
C ASP A 63 2.79 -12.26 -5.58
N CYS A 64 3.29 -12.21 -4.34
CA CYS A 64 4.55 -12.87 -3.97
C CYS A 64 4.33 -14.36 -3.75
N GLY A 65 3.20 -14.75 -3.16
CA GLY A 65 2.83 -16.15 -2.96
C GLY A 65 2.68 -16.90 -4.28
N GLN A 66 2.03 -16.30 -5.29
CA GLN A 66 1.94 -16.90 -6.64
C GLN A 66 3.28 -17.03 -7.36
N ARG A 67 4.29 -16.23 -7.00
CA ARG A 67 5.63 -16.29 -7.60
C ARG A 67 6.58 -17.27 -6.90
N ALA A 68 6.25 -17.70 -5.68
CA ALA A 68 7.06 -18.67 -4.93
C ALA A 68 6.77 -20.12 -5.34
N TRP A 69 5.69 -20.36 -6.09
CA TRP A 69 5.25 -21.68 -6.57
C TRP A 69 5.21 -21.78 -8.10
N ASN A 70 5.92 -20.90 -8.80
CA ASN A 70 6.00 -20.80 -10.26
C ASN A 70 7.43 -20.48 -10.68
#